data_AF-A0A1Z8VY00-F1
#
_entry.id   AF-A0A1Z8VY00-F1
#
_cell.length_a   1.000
_cell.length_b   1.000
_cell.length_c   1.000
_cell.angle_alpha   90.00
_cell.angle_beta   90.00
_cell.angle_gamma   90.00
#
_symmetry.space_group_name_H-M   'P 1'
#
loop_
_entity.id
_entity.type
_entity.pdbx_description
1 polymer ?
#
loop_
_entity_poly.entity_id
_entity_poly.type
_entity_poly.pdbx_seq_one_letter_code
_entity_poly.pdbx_strand_id
1 'polypeptide(L)'
;MIKKINFYHSLIFFNICIFSSAFAFVRNNNFIILCLFLILTLGISHGSLDNIKGKKLLKILDIKSMSIFYIGYSLISLFIILVWILFPKTLLFIFIIVSSYHFGKEDMSFIKKEKKIYDEILYFLKGSVVIVSPLLFHKIETILIFQSLNFNISGIIFIENIILYILLFLSFFSCLFLFFKKKIAIKFILLMDFFSILILNYFLNPLVAFTIYFCFLHSIRHSLSLVFQLNKNIQKGFLLFLKKALPLSVITALLYLISLYFLNNYYELNESIYKVIFIGLASLTFPHILLEYLIEKNEK
;
A
#
# COMPACT_ATOMS: atom_id res chain seq x y z
N MET A 1 -11.27 20.06 8.56
CA MET A 1 -9.89 19.85 9.08
C MET A 1 -9.13 18.80 8.24
N ILE A 2 -9.53 17.52 8.23
CA ILE A 2 -8.80 16.45 7.53
C ILE A 2 -8.52 16.72 6.04
N LYS A 3 -9.48 17.29 5.28
CA LYS A 3 -9.29 17.66 3.86
C LYS A 3 -8.21 18.74 3.66
N LYS A 4 -8.11 19.71 4.57
CA LYS A 4 -7.10 20.78 4.52
C LYS A 4 -5.71 20.22 4.81
N ILE A 5 -5.60 19.31 5.78
CA ILE A 5 -4.33 18.63 6.09
C ILE A 5 -3.87 17.76 4.91
N ASN A 6 -4.77 16.98 4.31
CA ASN A 6 -4.44 16.19 3.11
C ASN A 6 -4.01 17.07 1.93
N PHE A 7 -4.58 18.27 1.77
CA PHE A 7 -4.13 19.22 0.76
C PHE A 7 -2.66 19.62 0.94
N TYR A 8 -2.28 20.06 2.15
CA TYR A 8 -0.89 20.43 2.42
C TYR A 8 0.05 19.23 2.38
N HIS A 9 -0.39 18.07 2.86
CA HIS A 9 0.38 16.83 2.79
C HIS A 9 0.70 16.46 1.34
N SER A 10 -0.28 16.43 0.43
CA SER A 10 -0.04 16.18 -1.00
C SER A 10 0.82 17.25 -1.66
N LEU A 11 0.64 18.52 -1.30
CA LEU A 11 1.48 19.61 -1.82
C LEU A 11 2.94 19.44 -1.40
N ILE A 12 3.20 19.18 -0.12
CA ILE A 12 4.55 18.96 0.41
C ILE A 12 5.15 17.71 -0.24
N PHE A 13 4.40 16.61 -0.29
CA PHE A 13 4.86 15.36 -0.88
C PHE A 13 5.22 15.53 -2.36
N PHE A 14 4.39 16.22 -3.15
CA PHE A 14 4.64 16.50 -4.56
C PHE A 14 5.94 17.28 -4.76
N ASN A 15 6.17 18.33 -3.96
CA ASN A 15 7.41 19.10 -4.02
C ASN A 15 8.64 18.26 -3.60
N ILE A 16 8.52 17.40 -2.58
CA ILE A 16 9.57 16.47 -2.19
C ILE A 16 9.88 15.50 -3.33
N CYS A 17 8.88 15.00 -4.05
CA CYS A 17 9.09 14.12 -5.21
C CYS A 17 9.92 14.82 -6.29
N ILE A 18 9.55 16.06 -6.65
CA ILE A 18 10.30 16.88 -7.62
C ILE A 18 11.73 17.14 -7.14
N PHE A 19 11.89 17.49 -5.86
CA PHE A 19 13.21 17.76 -5.31
C PHE A 19 14.08 16.49 -5.33
N SER A 20 13.54 15.35 -4.89
CA SER A 20 14.25 14.07 -4.86
C SER A 20 14.67 13.59 -6.25
N SER A 21 13.88 13.85 -7.29
CA SER A 21 14.20 13.45 -8.66
C SER A 21 15.35 14.26 -9.27
N ALA A 22 15.66 15.44 -8.73
CA ALA A 22 16.78 16.26 -9.17
C ALA A 22 18.15 15.67 -8.78
N PHE A 23 18.23 14.90 -7.68
CA PHE A 23 19.49 14.38 -7.16
C PHE A 23 19.91 13.06 -7.84
N ALA A 24 20.99 13.09 -8.62
CA ALA A 24 21.54 11.91 -9.27
C ALA A 24 21.89 10.78 -8.27
N PHE A 25 22.35 11.14 -7.07
CA PHE A 25 22.61 10.18 -5.99
C PHE A 25 21.37 9.38 -5.60
N VAL A 26 20.18 10.00 -5.61
CA VAL A 26 18.93 9.32 -5.27
C VAL A 26 18.45 8.45 -6.43
N ARG A 27 18.60 8.92 -7.67
CA ARG A 27 18.18 8.20 -8.88
C ARG A 27 18.97 6.91 -9.12
N ASN A 28 20.28 6.95 -8.90
CA ASN A 28 21.20 5.88 -9.34
C ASN A 28 21.40 4.77 -8.29
N ASN A 29 20.81 4.89 -7.10
CA ASN A 29 21.02 3.96 -5.99
C ASN A 29 19.71 3.30 -5.56
N ASN A 30 19.75 2.00 -5.24
CA ASN A 30 18.56 1.21 -4.95
C ASN A 30 18.12 1.27 -3.48
N PHE A 31 18.99 1.74 -2.57
CA PHE A 31 18.73 1.93 -1.13
C PHE A 31 17.92 0.80 -0.46
N ILE A 32 18.16 -0.46 -0.81
CA ILE A 32 17.29 -1.60 -0.43
C ILE A 32 17.12 -1.72 1.09
N ILE A 33 18.21 -1.58 1.85
CA ILE A 33 18.18 -1.65 3.33
C ILE A 33 17.38 -0.48 3.92
N LEU A 34 17.56 0.74 3.40
CA LEU A 34 16.80 1.90 3.82
C LEU A 34 15.31 1.73 3.48
N CYS A 35 15.00 1.14 2.31
CA CYS A 35 13.63 0.85 1.92
C CYS A 35 12.97 -0.14 2.90
N LEU A 36 13.67 -1.23 3.24
CA LEU A 36 13.20 -2.16 4.27
C LEU A 36 12.96 -1.43 5.59
N PHE A 37 13.93 -0.64 6.07
CA PHE A 37 13.80 0.12 7.31
C PHE A 37 12.56 1.04 7.31
N LEU A 38 12.33 1.79 6.24
CA LEU A 38 11.17 2.67 6.11
C LEU A 38 9.85 1.90 6.08
N ILE A 39 9.81 0.75 5.39
CA ILE A 39 8.61 -0.10 5.36
C ILE A 39 8.33 -0.66 6.75
N LEU A 40 9.35 -1.16 7.47
CA LEU A 40 9.18 -1.73 8.80
C LEU A 40 8.71 -0.71 9.85
N THR A 41 9.12 0.55 9.69
CA THR A 41 8.81 1.61 10.67
C THR A 41 7.54 2.38 10.31
N LEU A 42 7.43 2.89 9.08
CA LEU A 42 6.34 3.74 8.64
C LEU A 42 5.27 2.97 7.88
N GLY A 43 5.67 2.05 7.00
CA GLY A 43 4.76 1.28 6.15
C GLY A 43 3.82 0.36 6.94
N ILE A 44 4.37 -0.47 7.84
CA ILE A 44 3.57 -1.44 8.61
C ILE A 44 2.58 -0.74 9.58
N SER A 45 2.82 0.51 9.93
CA SER A 45 1.88 1.28 10.77
C SER A 45 0.47 1.40 10.16
N HIS A 46 0.33 1.17 8.85
CA HIS A 46 -0.94 1.15 8.13
C HIS A 46 -1.98 0.21 8.77
N GLY A 47 -1.64 -1.06 8.96
CA GLY A 47 -2.51 -2.09 9.55
C GLY A 47 -2.42 -2.18 11.08
N SER A 48 -1.71 -1.26 11.73
CA SER A 48 -1.34 -1.39 13.15
C SER A 48 -2.51 -1.30 14.13
N LEU A 49 -3.68 -0.84 13.68
CA LEU A 49 -4.91 -0.79 14.49
C LEU A 49 -5.93 -1.88 14.13
N ASP A 50 -5.51 -2.91 13.38
CA ASP A 50 -6.38 -4.01 12.98
C ASP A 50 -6.95 -4.77 14.17
N ASN A 51 -6.24 -4.87 15.29
CA ASN A 51 -6.82 -5.42 16.52
C ASN A 51 -8.00 -4.60 17.06
N ILE A 52 -8.00 -3.28 16.89
CA ILE A 52 -9.12 -2.42 17.31
C ILE A 52 -10.31 -2.61 16.37
N LYS A 53 -10.06 -2.63 15.06
CA LYS A 53 -11.06 -2.96 14.03
C LYS A 53 -11.63 -4.37 14.25
N GLY A 54 -10.77 -5.35 14.53
CA GLY A 54 -11.10 -6.72 14.89
C GLY A 54 -11.99 -6.81 16.12
N LYS A 55 -11.68 -6.05 17.18
CA LYS A 55 -12.55 -5.96 18.36
C LYS A 55 -13.93 -5.41 18.01
N LYS A 56 -14.04 -4.47 17.06
CA LYS A 56 -15.33 -3.98 16.56
C LYS A 56 -16.09 -5.08 15.82
N LEU A 57 -15.43 -5.81 14.92
CA LEU A 57 -16.04 -6.93 14.20
C LEU A 57 -16.51 -8.04 15.15
N LEU A 58 -15.69 -8.46 16.11
CA LEU A 58 -16.06 -9.49 17.07
C LEU A 58 -17.29 -9.10 17.89
N LYS A 59 -17.43 -7.81 18.25
CA LYS A 59 -18.65 -7.31 18.90
C LYS A 59 -19.89 -7.41 18.01
N ILE A 60 -19.76 -7.14 16.71
CA ILE A 60 -20.87 -7.26 15.76
C ILE A 60 -21.30 -8.74 15.61
N LEU A 61 -20.35 -9.66 15.74
CA LEU A 61 -20.59 -11.12 15.65
C LEU A 61 -20.90 -11.77 17.00
N ASP A 62 -21.08 -11.00 18.08
CA ASP A 62 -21.28 -11.48 19.45
C ASP A 62 -20.20 -12.44 19.99
N ILE A 63 -18.96 -12.32 19.50
CA ILE A 63 -17.80 -13.09 19.95
C ILE A 63 -17.04 -12.31 21.01
N LYS A 64 -16.88 -12.88 22.21
CA LYS A 64 -16.26 -12.20 23.36
C LYS A 64 -14.72 -12.28 23.40
N SER A 65 -14.13 -13.34 22.82
CA SER A 65 -12.69 -13.61 22.97
C SER A 65 -11.87 -12.95 21.87
N MET A 66 -10.93 -12.08 22.26
CA MET A 66 -9.98 -11.46 21.33
C MET A 66 -8.97 -12.46 20.75
N SER A 67 -8.73 -13.59 21.43
CA SER A 67 -7.83 -14.64 20.95
C SER A 67 -8.30 -15.21 19.61
N ILE A 68 -9.61 -15.27 19.37
CA ILE A 68 -10.18 -15.73 18.10
C ILE A 68 -9.75 -14.82 16.94
N PHE A 69 -9.73 -13.50 17.16
CA PHE A 69 -9.23 -12.56 16.15
C PHE A 69 -7.75 -12.80 15.87
N TYR A 70 -6.90 -12.88 16.89
CA TYR A 70 -5.46 -13.05 16.68
C TYR A 70 -5.12 -14.38 16.00
N ILE A 71 -5.77 -15.47 16.41
CA ILE A 71 -5.61 -16.80 15.78
C ILE A 71 -6.09 -16.74 14.33
N GLY A 72 -7.30 -16.23 14.08
CA GLY A 72 -7.86 -16.14 12.73
C GLY A 72 -7.01 -15.27 11.79
N TYR A 73 -6.60 -14.09 12.25
CA TYR A 73 -5.74 -13.18 11.49
C TYR A 73 -4.40 -13.83 11.16
N SER A 74 -3.75 -14.47 12.14
CA SER A 74 -2.47 -15.15 11.95
C SER A 74 -2.59 -16.37 11.01
N LEU A 75 -3.68 -17.14 11.12
CA LEU A 75 -3.95 -18.28 10.23
C LEU A 75 -4.16 -17.81 8.78
N ILE A 76 -4.85 -16.70 8.56
CA ILE A 76 -5.01 -16.12 7.21
C ILE A 76 -3.65 -15.66 6.68
N SER A 77 -2.84 -14.96 7.48
CA SER A 77 -1.48 -14.56 7.08
C SER A 77 -0.61 -15.76 6.69
N LEU A 78 -0.61 -16.82 7.51
CA LEU A 78 0.13 -18.05 7.23
C LEU A 78 -0.41 -18.77 5.99
N PHE A 79 -1.72 -18.81 5.81
CA PHE A 79 -2.36 -19.37 4.62
C PHE A 79 -1.91 -18.63 3.36
N ILE A 80 -1.85 -17.30 3.37
CA ILE A 80 -1.35 -16.50 2.25
C ILE A 80 0.12 -16.83 1.94
N ILE A 81 0.97 -16.98 2.97
CA ILE A 81 2.37 -17.38 2.77
C ILE A 81 2.46 -18.78 2.14
N LEU A 82 1.68 -19.75 2.65
CA LEU A 82 1.62 -21.10 2.09
C LEU A 82 1.18 -21.09 0.62
N VAL A 83 0.12 -20.35 0.30
CA VAL A 83 -0.36 -20.20 -1.08
C VAL A 83 0.70 -19.49 -1.95
N TRP A 84 1.48 -18.55 -1.42
CA TRP A 84 2.57 -17.92 -2.17
C TRP A 84 3.65 -18.93 -2.54
N ILE A 85 4.01 -19.81 -1.60
CA ILE A 85 5.04 -20.83 -1.83
C ILE A 85 4.56 -21.84 -2.88
N LEU A 86 3.30 -22.28 -2.79
CA LEU A 86 2.72 -23.28 -3.70
C LEU A 86 2.36 -22.71 -5.08
N PHE A 87 1.82 -21.49 -5.11
CA PHE A 87 1.25 -20.85 -6.32
C PHE A 87 1.70 -19.37 -6.44
N PRO A 88 3.01 -19.08 -6.50
CA PRO A 88 3.53 -17.70 -6.48
C PRO A 88 2.97 -16.87 -7.65
N LYS A 89 2.77 -17.51 -8.81
CA LYS A 89 2.21 -16.87 -10.00
C LYS A 89 0.80 -16.36 -9.81
N THR A 90 -0.08 -17.25 -9.38
CA THR A 90 -1.48 -16.92 -9.19
C THR A 90 -1.64 -15.89 -8.07
N LEU A 91 -0.92 -16.06 -6.97
CA LEU A 91 -1.06 -15.17 -5.83
C LEU A 91 -0.48 -13.78 -6.08
N LEU A 92 0.67 -13.65 -6.75
CA LEU A 92 1.20 -12.33 -7.12
C LEU A 92 0.25 -11.58 -8.05
N PHE A 93 -0.35 -12.27 -9.04
CA PHE A 93 -1.33 -11.66 -9.93
C PHE A 93 -2.56 -11.13 -9.17
N ILE A 94 -3.12 -11.95 -8.26
CA ILE A 94 -4.22 -11.53 -7.40
C ILE A 94 -3.79 -10.37 -6.49
N PHE A 95 -2.61 -10.44 -5.90
CA PHE A 95 -2.07 -9.41 -5.02
C PHE A 95 -1.94 -8.06 -5.74
N ILE A 96 -1.47 -8.05 -6.98
CA ILE A 96 -1.37 -6.84 -7.81
C ILE A 96 -2.76 -6.23 -8.08
N ILE A 97 -3.76 -7.05 -8.41
CA ILE A 97 -5.13 -6.59 -8.66
C ILE A 97 -5.74 -5.99 -7.38
N VAL A 98 -5.67 -6.74 -6.28
CA VAL A 98 -6.23 -6.35 -4.98
C VAL A 98 -5.54 -5.09 -4.45
N SER A 99 -4.22 -5.00 -4.57
CA SER A 99 -3.44 -3.82 -4.16
C SER A 99 -3.80 -2.59 -4.98
N SER A 100 -3.97 -2.73 -6.30
CA SER A 100 -4.40 -1.61 -7.16
C SER A 100 -5.75 -1.03 -6.71
N TYR A 101 -6.71 -1.90 -6.41
CA TYR A 101 -7.99 -1.46 -5.84
C TYR A 101 -7.83 -0.80 -4.47
N HIS A 102 -7.08 -1.43 -3.57
CA HIS A 102 -6.85 -0.96 -2.20
C HIS A 102 -6.23 0.44 -2.17
N PHE A 103 -5.11 0.64 -2.87
CA PHE A 103 -4.45 1.94 -3.01
C PHE A 103 -5.41 3.01 -3.54
N GLY A 104 -6.18 2.68 -4.58
CA GLY A 104 -7.15 3.61 -5.15
C GLY A 104 -8.23 4.05 -4.17
N LYS A 105 -8.80 3.08 -3.42
CA LYS A 105 -9.90 3.30 -2.48
C LYS A 105 -9.44 4.07 -1.25
N GLU A 106 -8.33 3.67 -0.65
CA GLU A 106 -7.87 4.21 0.63
C GLU A 106 -7.22 5.58 0.52
N ASP A 107 -6.50 5.84 -0.57
CA ASP A 107 -5.97 7.17 -0.86
C ASP A 107 -7.11 8.21 -1.01
N MET A 108 -8.36 7.76 -1.14
CA MET A 108 -9.57 8.57 -1.26
C MET A 108 -10.42 8.59 0.02
N SER A 109 -10.02 7.87 1.07
CA SER A 109 -10.80 7.68 2.31
C SER A 109 -11.20 8.96 3.02
N PHE A 110 -10.44 10.05 2.87
CA PHE A 110 -10.73 11.37 3.45
C PHE A 110 -11.92 12.09 2.78
N ILE A 111 -12.45 11.57 1.67
CA ILE A 111 -13.60 12.10 0.94
C ILE A 111 -14.85 11.32 1.34
N LYS A 112 -15.83 11.99 1.98
CA LYS A 112 -17.16 11.42 2.25
C LYS A 112 -17.79 10.87 0.95
N LYS A 113 -18.22 9.60 0.99
CA LYS A 113 -18.84 8.87 -0.12
C LYS A 113 -20.37 8.91 -0.06
N GLU A 114 -20.97 9.04 -1.25
CA GLU A 114 -22.23 8.37 -1.60
C GLU A 114 -21.78 7.12 -2.34
N LYS A 115 -21.91 5.92 -1.76
CA LYS A 115 -21.37 4.69 -2.37
C LYS A 115 -22.14 4.36 -3.64
N LYS A 116 -21.48 4.34 -4.79
CA LYS A 116 -22.04 3.83 -6.05
C LYS A 116 -21.20 2.68 -6.59
N ILE A 117 -21.84 1.73 -7.25
CA ILE A 117 -21.20 0.50 -7.76
C ILE A 117 -20.03 0.81 -8.72
N TYR A 118 -20.15 1.84 -9.55
CA TYR A 118 -19.10 2.22 -10.47
C TYR A 118 -17.86 2.83 -9.78
N ASP A 119 -17.95 3.21 -8.50
CA ASP A 119 -16.80 3.74 -7.76
C ASP A 119 -15.71 2.68 -7.57
N GLU A 120 -16.06 1.38 -7.51
CA GLU A 120 -15.08 0.31 -7.27
C GLU A 120 -14.11 0.14 -8.45
N ILE A 121 -14.63 0.18 -9.69
CA ILE A 121 -13.79 0.14 -10.90
C ILE A 121 -12.91 1.39 -10.98
N LEU A 122 -13.44 2.55 -10.63
CA LEU A 122 -12.67 3.79 -10.63
C LEU A 122 -11.56 3.78 -9.57
N TYR A 123 -11.77 3.17 -8.40
CA TYR A 123 -10.70 2.96 -7.42
C TYR A 123 -9.63 2.04 -7.96
N PHE A 124 -10.02 0.90 -8.54
CA PHE A 124 -9.07 -0.01 -9.18
C PHE A 124 -8.22 0.71 -10.25
N LEU A 125 -8.87 1.43 -11.18
CA LEU A 125 -8.16 2.18 -12.21
C LEU A 125 -7.27 3.27 -11.62
N LYS A 126 -7.73 4.02 -10.62
CA LYS A 126 -6.91 5.04 -9.95
C LYS A 126 -5.64 4.43 -9.36
N GLY A 127 -5.75 3.35 -8.58
CA GLY A 127 -4.58 2.79 -7.90
C GLY A 127 -3.68 1.96 -8.82
N SER A 128 -4.17 1.56 -10.00
CA SER A 128 -3.35 0.85 -10.99
C SER A 128 -2.09 1.61 -11.42
N VAL A 129 -2.05 2.95 -11.31
CA VAL A 129 -0.86 3.76 -11.61
C VAL A 129 0.37 3.31 -10.81
N VAL A 130 0.20 2.83 -9.58
CA VAL A 130 1.27 2.35 -8.70
C VAL A 130 1.97 1.11 -9.28
N ILE A 131 1.22 0.29 -10.02
CA ILE A 131 1.72 -0.95 -10.63
C ILE A 131 2.18 -0.70 -12.07
N VAL A 132 1.41 0.07 -12.83
CA VAL A 132 1.66 0.33 -14.26
C VAL A 132 2.90 1.20 -14.46
N SER A 133 3.14 2.19 -13.60
CA SER A 133 4.28 3.10 -13.76
C SER A 133 5.66 2.46 -13.68
N PRO A 134 6.00 1.58 -12.70
CA PRO A 134 7.31 0.91 -12.71
C PRO A 134 7.44 -0.07 -13.89
N LEU A 135 6.35 -0.73 -14.31
CA LEU A 135 6.34 -1.59 -15.50
C LEU A 135 6.56 -0.83 -16.82
N LEU A 136 6.19 0.45 -16.87
CA LEU A 136 6.41 1.32 -18.02
C LEU A 136 7.81 1.92 -18.04
N PHE A 137 8.28 2.46 -16.91
CA PHE A 137 9.50 3.27 -16.87
C PHE A 137 10.76 2.46 -16.51
N HIS A 138 10.62 1.35 -15.79
CA HIS A 138 11.71 0.48 -15.34
C HIS A 138 11.32 -1.01 -15.51
N LYS A 139 10.95 -1.38 -16.74
CA LYS A 139 10.38 -2.69 -17.06
C LYS A 139 11.31 -3.84 -16.66
N ILE A 140 12.60 -3.72 -16.95
CA ILE A 140 13.59 -4.78 -16.69
C ILE A 140 13.76 -4.99 -15.18
N GLU A 141 13.99 -3.91 -14.45
CA GLU A 141 14.18 -3.91 -13.00
C GLU A 141 12.94 -4.44 -12.28
N THR A 142 11.74 -4.06 -12.74
CA THR A 142 10.48 -4.56 -12.19
C THR A 142 10.29 -6.05 -12.45
N ILE A 143 10.66 -6.55 -13.64
CA ILE A 143 10.62 -7.99 -13.95
C ILE A 143 11.63 -8.75 -13.08
N LEU A 144 12.83 -8.21 -12.83
CA LEU A 144 13.83 -8.82 -11.94
C LEU A 144 13.31 -8.92 -10.50
N ILE A 145 12.61 -7.88 -10.00
CA ILE A 145 11.92 -7.96 -8.70
C ILE A 145 10.88 -9.08 -8.72
N PHE A 146 10.07 -9.20 -9.77
CA PHE A 146 9.10 -10.30 -9.84
C PHE A 146 9.75 -11.68 -9.91
N GLN A 147 10.85 -11.84 -10.65
CA GLN A 147 11.61 -13.08 -10.70
C GLN A 147 12.14 -13.47 -9.31
N SER A 148 12.62 -12.51 -8.51
CA SER A 148 13.01 -12.72 -7.11
C SER A 148 11.86 -13.22 -6.22
N LEU A 149 10.61 -13.02 -6.64
CA LEU A 149 9.41 -13.51 -5.95
C LEU A 149 8.92 -14.87 -6.50
N ASN A 150 9.79 -15.59 -7.21
CA ASN A 150 9.50 -16.84 -7.92
C ASN A 150 8.44 -16.69 -9.01
N PHE A 151 8.33 -15.49 -9.59
CA PHE A 151 7.44 -15.19 -10.70
C PHE A 151 8.23 -15.15 -12.01
N ASN A 152 8.55 -16.33 -12.54
CA ASN A 152 9.18 -16.43 -13.85
C ASN A 152 8.12 -16.21 -14.94
N ILE A 153 8.16 -15.05 -15.59
CA ILE A 153 7.38 -14.84 -16.81
C ILE A 153 8.30 -14.52 -17.98
N SER A 154 8.61 -15.57 -18.73
CA SER A 154 9.01 -15.44 -20.12
C SER A 154 7.94 -14.74 -20.98
N GLY A 155 6.66 -14.80 -20.57
CA GLY A 155 5.53 -14.20 -21.30
C GLY A 155 5.23 -12.72 -21.03
N ILE A 156 5.60 -12.12 -19.89
CA ILE A 156 5.31 -10.68 -19.60
C ILE A 156 6.23 -9.72 -20.34
N ILE A 157 7.33 -10.23 -20.89
CA ILE A 157 8.14 -9.48 -21.86
C ILE A 157 7.23 -8.96 -23.00
N PHE A 158 6.16 -9.71 -23.33
CA PHE A 158 5.13 -9.35 -24.32
C PHE A 158 3.94 -8.53 -23.79
N ILE A 159 3.94 -8.02 -22.55
CA ILE A 159 3.01 -6.91 -22.27
C ILE A 159 3.46 -5.76 -23.16
N GLU A 160 2.72 -5.56 -24.25
CA GLU A 160 2.93 -4.47 -25.16
C GLU A 160 2.80 -3.16 -24.38
N ASN A 161 3.74 -2.26 -24.58
CA ASN A 161 3.71 -0.94 -23.94
C ASN A 161 2.38 -0.23 -24.20
N ILE A 162 1.71 -0.54 -25.32
CA ILE A 162 0.38 -0.01 -25.66
C ILE A 162 -0.68 -0.32 -24.58
N ILE A 163 -0.72 -1.54 -24.04
CA ILE A 163 -1.67 -1.93 -22.99
C ILE A 163 -1.39 -1.14 -21.72
N LEU A 164 -0.12 -0.98 -21.37
CA LEU A 164 0.29 -0.21 -20.20
C LEU A 164 -0.02 1.28 -20.35
N TYR A 165 0.18 1.87 -21.54
CA TYR A 165 -0.23 3.25 -21.82
C TYR A 165 -1.74 3.43 -21.74
N ILE A 166 -2.53 2.48 -22.26
CA ILE A 166 -4.00 2.49 -22.14
C ILE A 166 -4.41 2.45 -20.67
N LEU A 167 -3.83 1.55 -19.86
CA LEU A 167 -4.11 1.48 -18.43
C LEU A 167 -3.73 2.77 -17.69
N LEU A 168 -2.59 3.38 -18.03
CA LEU A 168 -2.17 4.65 -17.45
C LEU A 168 -3.14 5.77 -17.80
N PHE A 169 -3.59 5.83 -19.06
CA PHE A 169 -4.59 6.78 -19.52
C PHE A 169 -5.92 6.58 -18.78
N LEU A 170 -6.40 5.34 -18.68
CA LEU A 170 -7.60 5.01 -17.90
C LEU A 170 -7.46 5.41 -16.43
N SER A 171 -6.28 5.23 -15.83
CA SER A 171 -6.00 5.68 -14.47
C SER A 171 -6.11 7.20 -14.32
N PHE A 172 -5.57 7.97 -15.26
CA PHE A 172 -5.70 9.42 -15.28
C PHE A 172 -7.17 9.87 -15.41
N PHE A 173 -7.91 9.26 -16.33
CA PHE A 173 -9.34 9.58 -16.52
C PHE A 173 -10.19 9.16 -15.32
N SER A 174 -9.87 8.05 -14.65
CA SER A 174 -10.53 7.66 -13.41
C SER A 174 -10.38 8.72 -12.32
N CYS A 175 -9.20 9.34 -12.22
CA CYS A 175 -8.97 10.48 -11.35
C CYS A 175 -9.91 11.62 -11.74
N LEU A 176 -9.90 12.07 -13.00
CA LEU A 176 -10.78 13.17 -13.45
C LEU A 176 -12.27 12.92 -13.16
N PHE A 177 -12.75 11.71 -13.42
CA PHE A 177 -14.15 11.34 -13.22
C PHE A 177 -14.56 11.36 -11.75
N LEU A 178 -13.70 10.84 -10.86
CA LEU A 178 -13.94 10.85 -9.40
C LEU A 178 -14.07 12.29 -8.85
N PHE A 179 -13.60 13.32 -9.58
CA PHE A 179 -13.67 14.73 -9.16
C PHE A 179 -14.61 15.61 -9.95
N PHE A 180 -15.36 15.08 -10.93
CA PHE A 180 -16.16 15.92 -11.83
C PHE A 180 -17.08 16.90 -11.07
N LYS A 181 -17.66 16.45 -9.94
CA LYS A 181 -18.53 17.25 -9.06
C LYS A 181 -17.91 17.66 -7.72
N LYS A 182 -16.58 17.52 -7.55
CA LYS A 182 -15.89 17.83 -6.27
C LYS A 182 -15.26 19.23 -6.30
N LYS A 183 -14.98 19.78 -5.10
CA LYS A 183 -14.32 21.09 -4.93
C LYS A 183 -12.93 21.11 -5.60
N ILE A 184 -12.50 22.28 -6.08
CA ILE A 184 -11.21 22.47 -6.76
C ILE A 184 -10.01 21.93 -5.97
N ALA A 185 -9.98 22.13 -4.64
CA ALA A 185 -8.89 21.64 -3.79
C ALA A 185 -8.75 20.11 -3.82
N ILE A 186 -9.86 19.37 -3.98
CA ILE A 186 -9.82 17.90 -4.06
C ILE A 186 -9.22 17.47 -5.41
N LYS A 187 -9.59 18.16 -6.50
CA LYS A 187 -9.00 17.93 -7.84
C LYS A 187 -7.48 18.05 -7.79
N PHE A 188 -6.99 19.11 -7.15
CA PHE A 188 -5.54 19.34 -7.01
C PHE A 188 -4.85 18.26 -6.18
N ILE A 189 -5.42 17.81 -5.05
CA ILE A 189 -4.84 16.72 -4.25
C ILE A 189 -4.53 15.52 -5.14
N LEU A 190 -5.47 15.14 -5.98
CA LEU A 190 -5.39 13.86 -6.68
C LEU A 190 -4.59 13.93 -7.96
N LEU A 191 -4.54 15.11 -8.60
CA LEU A 191 -3.54 15.38 -9.63
C LEU A 191 -2.13 15.38 -9.04
N MET A 192 -1.91 16.05 -7.89
CA MET A 192 -0.60 16.04 -7.21
C MET A 192 -0.18 14.62 -6.83
N ASP A 193 -1.08 13.81 -6.26
CA ASP A 193 -0.79 12.41 -5.92
C ASP A 193 -0.44 11.59 -7.17
N PHE A 194 -1.24 11.70 -8.24
CA PHE A 194 -1.03 10.99 -9.49
C PHE A 194 0.32 11.35 -10.13
N PHE A 195 0.63 12.65 -10.25
CA PHE A 195 1.91 13.09 -10.80
C PHE A 195 3.08 12.79 -9.87
N SER A 196 2.90 12.77 -8.54
CA SER A 196 3.95 12.33 -7.61
C SER A 196 4.36 10.89 -7.89
N ILE A 197 3.40 9.98 -8.07
CA ILE A 197 3.66 8.58 -8.39
C ILE A 197 4.41 8.46 -9.73
N LEU A 198 4.01 9.23 -10.74
CA LEU A 198 4.70 9.27 -12.03
C LEU A 198 6.13 9.80 -11.91
N ILE A 199 6.36 10.90 -11.20
CA ILE A 199 7.69 11.48 -11.00
C ILE A 199 8.60 10.47 -10.29
N LEU A 200 8.13 9.84 -9.22
CA LEU A 200 8.91 8.85 -8.49
C LEU A 200 9.30 7.68 -9.40
N ASN A 201 8.34 7.08 -10.12
CA ASN A 201 8.60 5.92 -10.96
C ASN A 201 9.34 6.28 -12.26
N TYR A 202 9.29 7.52 -12.73
CA TYR A 202 10.10 7.91 -13.88
C TYR A 202 11.58 8.04 -13.51
N PHE A 203 11.89 8.61 -12.34
CA PHE A 203 13.27 8.97 -11.98
C PHE A 203 13.97 8.00 -11.04
N LEU A 204 13.25 7.24 -10.21
CA LEU A 204 13.82 6.42 -9.14
C LEU A 204 13.68 4.93 -9.44
N ASN A 205 14.56 4.12 -8.85
CA ASN A 205 14.43 2.66 -8.90
C ASN A 205 13.04 2.20 -8.38
N PRO A 206 12.43 1.15 -8.97
CA PRO A 206 11.09 0.68 -8.60
C PRO A 206 10.87 0.47 -7.09
N LEU A 207 11.83 -0.12 -6.37
CA LEU A 207 11.68 -0.35 -4.94
C LEU A 207 11.65 0.98 -4.16
N VAL A 208 12.52 1.92 -4.54
CA VAL A 208 12.61 3.25 -3.90
C VAL A 208 11.34 4.04 -4.18
N ALA A 209 10.89 4.07 -5.43
CA ALA A 209 9.65 4.73 -5.85
C ALA A 209 8.44 4.18 -5.09
N PHE A 210 8.30 2.85 -5.04
CA PHE A 210 7.25 2.17 -4.27
C PHE A 210 7.33 2.51 -2.79
N THR A 211 8.52 2.46 -2.18
CA THR A 211 8.70 2.72 -0.75
C THR A 211 8.33 4.15 -0.37
N ILE A 212 8.75 5.13 -1.17
CA ILE A 212 8.43 6.54 -0.91
C ILE A 212 6.92 6.77 -1.01
N TYR A 213 6.28 6.25 -2.06
CA TYR A 213 4.83 6.30 -2.22
C TYR A 213 4.11 5.62 -1.03
N PHE A 214 4.46 4.37 -0.75
CA PHE A 214 3.80 3.53 0.24
C PHE A 214 3.92 4.12 1.65
N CYS A 215 5.11 4.57 2.05
CA CYS A 215 5.35 5.08 3.38
C CYS A 215 4.83 6.52 3.56
N PHE A 216 5.15 7.42 2.64
CA PHE A 216 4.95 8.86 2.87
C PHE A 216 3.68 9.43 2.27
N LEU A 217 3.09 8.80 1.25
CA LEU A 217 1.77 9.19 0.75
C LEU A 217 0.69 8.30 1.36
N HIS A 218 0.74 7.01 1.05
CA HIS A 218 -0.33 6.07 1.36
C HIS A 218 -0.48 5.84 2.88
N SER A 219 0.60 5.40 3.55
CA SER A 219 0.57 5.06 4.98
C SER A 219 0.32 6.28 5.87
N ILE A 220 0.91 7.43 5.56
CA ILE A 220 0.64 8.68 6.30
C ILE A 220 -0.83 9.08 6.16
N ARG A 221 -1.41 8.99 4.95
CA ARG A 221 -2.80 9.36 4.73
C ARG A 221 -3.76 8.45 5.49
N HIS A 222 -3.55 7.14 5.45
CA HIS A 222 -4.33 6.20 6.25
C HIS A 222 -4.17 6.48 7.75
N SER A 223 -2.94 6.69 8.22
CA SER A 223 -2.64 7.00 9.63
C SER A 223 -3.34 8.29 10.09
N LEU A 224 -3.34 9.35 9.26
CA LEU A 224 -4.09 10.59 9.55
C LEU A 224 -5.58 10.31 9.71
N SER A 225 -6.16 9.45 8.87
CA SER A 225 -7.57 9.06 8.98
C SER A 225 -7.86 8.35 10.32
N LEU A 226 -7.00 7.41 10.73
CA LEU A 226 -7.09 6.69 11.99
C LEU A 226 -6.92 7.61 13.21
N VAL A 227 -5.98 8.55 13.14
CA VAL A 227 -5.76 9.58 14.17
C VAL A 227 -7.05 10.37 14.42
N PHE A 228 -7.73 10.82 13.36
CA PHE A 228 -8.99 11.54 13.46
C PHE A 228 -10.17 10.67 13.92
N GLN A 229 -10.15 9.37 13.63
CA GLN A 229 -11.14 8.41 14.14
C GLN A 229 -10.96 8.17 15.65
N LEU A 230 -9.72 8.10 16.14
CA LEU A 230 -9.42 7.93 17.56
C LEU A 230 -9.75 9.18 18.38
N ASN A 231 -9.46 10.37 17.86
CA ASN A 231 -9.82 11.63 18.49
C ASN A 231 -9.92 12.76 17.48
N LYS A 232 -10.94 13.62 17.60
CA LYS A 232 -11.07 14.82 16.73
C LYS A 232 -9.93 15.82 16.93
N ASN A 233 -9.33 15.88 18.12
CA ASN A 233 -8.11 16.67 18.36
C ASN A 233 -6.89 15.89 17.88
N ILE A 234 -6.19 16.43 16.87
CA ILE A 234 -5.08 15.77 16.19
C ILE A 234 -3.93 15.39 17.12
N GLN A 235 -3.57 16.24 18.10
CA GLN A 235 -2.46 15.98 19.02
C GLN A 235 -2.77 14.79 19.92
N LYS A 236 -3.97 14.79 20.53
CA LYS A 236 -4.43 13.68 21.38
C LYS A 236 -4.62 12.41 20.56
N GLY A 237 -5.18 12.53 19.34
CA GLY A 237 -5.37 11.41 18.43
C GLY A 237 -4.05 10.77 17.98
N PHE A 238 -3.03 11.59 17.72
CA PHE A 238 -1.69 11.12 17.33
C PHE A 238 -0.99 10.37 18.46
N LEU A 239 -1.03 10.89 19.70
CA LEU A 239 -0.49 10.18 20.87
C LEU A 239 -1.20 8.85 21.11
N LEU A 240 -2.53 8.82 20.95
CA LEU A 240 -3.32 7.58 21.05
C LEU A 240 -2.98 6.60 19.93
N PHE A 241 -2.80 7.09 18.70
CA PHE A 241 -2.41 6.28 17.54
C PHE A 241 -1.07 5.61 17.80
N LEU A 242 -0.03 6.38 18.16
CA LEU A 242 1.29 5.82 18.47
C LEU A 242 1.22 4.73 19.55
N LYS A 243 0.57 5.04 20.69
CA LYS A 243 0.45 4.07 21.79
C LYS A 243 -0.24 2.77 21.38
N LYS A 244 -1.23 2.84 20.49
CA LYS A 244 -2.03 1.69 20.06
C LYS A 244 -1.42 0.93 18.88
N ALA A 245 -0.70 1.62 18.00
CA ALA A 245 -0.03 1.07 16.83
C ALA A 245 1.25 0.31 17.20
N LEU A 246 2.03 0.87 18.13
CA LEU A 246 3.36 0.37 18.50
C LEU A 246 3.44 -1.14 18.77
N PRO A 247 2.56 -1.77 19.58
CA PRO A 247 2.71 -3.17 19.94
C PRO A 247 2.67 -4.11 18.73
N LEU A 248 1.69 -3.93 17.85
CA LEU A 248 1.56 -4.76 16.65
C LEU A 248 2.68 -4.45 15.66
N SER A 249 3.00 -3.17 15.43
CA SER A 249 4.10 -2.75 14.55
C SER A 249 5.45 -3.36 14.96
N VAL A 250 5.77 -3.38 16.25
CA VAL A 250 7.03 -3.95 16.76
C VAL A 250 7.06 -5.47 16.57
N ILE A 251 5.96 -6.17 16.89
CA ILE A 251 5.87 -7.63 16.70
C ILE A 251 6.05 -7.98 15.22
N THR A 252 5.35 -7.28 14.32
CA THR A 252 5.47 -7.51 12.88
C THR A 252 6.87 -7.20 12.36
N ALA A 253 7.50 -6.12 12.83
CA ALA A 253 8.87 -5.78 12.42
C ALA A 253 9.88 -6.84 12.88
N LEU A 254 9.75 -7.36 14.10
CA LEU A 254 10.57 -8.46 14.59
C LEU A 254 10.36 -9.73 13.74
N LEU A 255 9.12 -10.07 13.38
CA LEU A 255 8.83 -11.22 12.52
C LEU A 255 9.48 -11.07 11.13
N TYR A 256 9.49 -9.86 10.57
CA TYR A 256 10.20 -9.58 9.31
C TYR A 256 11.72 -9.71 9.43
N LEU A 257 12.31 -9.27 10.54
CA LEU A 257 13.75 -9.41 10.77
C LEU A 257 14.15 -10.88 10.99
N ILE A 258 13.32 -11.63 11.72
CA ILE A 258 13.51 -13.08 11.92
C ILE A 258 13.39 -13.81 10.57
N SER A 259 12.38 -13.49 9.76
CA SER A 259 12.23 -14.11 8.44
C SER A 259 13.38 -13.76 7.50
N LEU A 260 13.88 -12.51 7.55
CA LEU A 260 15.07 -12.10 6.81
C LEU A 260 16.30 -12.89 7.22
N TYR A 261 16.53 -13.08 8.52
CA TYR A 261 17.65 -13.87 9.03
C TYR A 261 17.63 -15.31 8.49
N PHE A 262 16.45 -15.96 8.49
CA PHE A 262 16.33 -17.31 7.95
C PHE A 262 16.46 -17.37 6.43
N LEU A 263 15.86 -16.44 5.69
CA LEU A 263 15.91 -16.42 4.23
C LEU A 263 17.31 -16.15 3.69
N ASN A 264 18.11 -15.34 4.40
CA ASN A 264 19.48 -15.04 4.03
C ASN A 264 20.42 -16.26 4.09
N ASN A 265 19.99 -17.38 4.67
CA ASN A 265 20.72 -18.65 4.60
C ASN A 265 20.49 -19.41 3.28
N TYR A 266 19.44 -19.06 2.52
CA TYR A 266 19.03 -19.77 1.31
C TYR A 266 19.11 -18.90 0.05
N TYR A 267 19.02 -17.58 0.20
CA TYR A 267 19.00 -16.62 -0.90
C TYR A 267 19.99 -15.48 -0.64
N GLU A 268 20.39 -14.78 -1.70
CA GLU A 268 21.17 -13.55 -1.55
C GLU A 268 20.40 -12.51 -0.73
N LEU A 269 21.12 -11.59 -0.08
CA LEU A 269 20.53 -10.60 0.81
C LEU A 269 19.44 -9.76 0.12
N ASN A 270 19.71 -9.28 -1.10
CA ASN A 270 18.75 -8.46 -1.84
C ASN A 270 17.47 -9.23 -2.19
N GLU A 271 17.62 -10.49 -2.62
CA GLU A 271 16.49 -11.37 -2.93
C GLU A 271 15.67 -11.67 -1.66
N SER A 272 16.35 -11.94 -0.55
CA SER A 272 15.73 -12.13 0.77
C SER A 272 14.94 -10.90 1.19
N ILE A 273 15.48 -9.70 1.00
CA ILE A 273 14.76 -8.45 1.32
C ILE A 273 13.53 -8.27 0.43
N TYR A 274 13.61 -8.53 -0.88
CA TYR A 274 12.44 -8.46 -1.76
C TYR A 274 11.35 -9.44 -1.32
N LYS A 275 11.71 -10.70 -1.02
CA LYS A 275 10.76 -11.71 -0.52
C LYS A 275 10.11 -11.26 0.79
N VAL A 276 10.90 -10.81 1.77
CA VAL A 276 10.38 -10.32 3.06
C VAL A 276 9.44 -9.13 2.87
N ILE A 277 9.79 -8.17 2.02
CA ILE A 277 8.95 -7.01 1.74
C ILE A 277 7.63 -7.45 1.09
N PHE A 278 7.66 -8.09 -0.09
CA PHE A 278 6.44 -8.29 -0.87
C PHE A 278 5.58 -9.45 -0.38
N ILE A 279 6.18 -10.58 0.03
CA ILE A 279 5.43 -11.71 0.60
C ILE A 279 4.90 -11.31 1.99
N GLY A 280 5.73 -10.63 2.78
CA GLY A 280 5.30 -10.08 4.07
C GLY A 280 4.13 -9.12 3.91
N LEU A 281 4.25 -8.13 2.99
CA LEU A 281 3.17 -7.16 2.74
C LEU A 281 1.91 -7.88 2.28
N ALA A 282 1.99 -8.85 1.38
CA ALA A 282 0.82 -9.64 0.99
C ALA A 282 0.17 -10.34 2.21
N SER A 283 0.97 -10.97 3.07
CA SER A 283 0.50 -11.68 4.27
C SER A 283 -0.21 -10.78 5.29
N LEU A 284 0.05 -9.47 5.26
CA LEU A 284 -0.64 -8.48 6.09
C LEU A 284 -1.82 -7.82 5.36
N THR A 285 -1.67 -7.52 4.07
CA THR A 285 -2.68 -6.80 3.28
C THR A 285 -3.95 -7.62 3.07
N PHE A 286 -3.85 -8.91 2.76
CA PHE A 286 -5.04 -9.76 2.57
C PHE A 286 -5.93 -9.86 3.83
N PRO A 287 -5.43 -10.22 5.03
CA PRO A 287 -6.27 -10.23 6.22
C PRO A 287 -6.79 -8.84 6.60
N HIS A 288 -6.00 -7.78 6.37
CA HIS A 288 -6.44 -6.40 6.57
C HIS A 288 -7.65 -6.04 5.69
N ILE A 289 -7.56 -6.28 4.38
CA ILE A 289 -8.64 -6.00 3.43
C ILE A 289 -9.89 -6.82 3.75
N LEU A 290 -9.70 -8.09 4.10
CA LEU A 290 -10.81 -8.96 4.51
C LEU A 290 -11.50 -8.40 5.77
N LEU A 291 -10.72 -7.96 6.76
CA LEU A 291 -11.25 -7.33 7.97
C LEU A 291 -12.06 -6.08 7.65
N GLU A 292 -11.53 -5.17 6.82
CA GLU A 292 -12.25 -3.97 6.41
C GLU A 292 -13.56 -4.30 5.69
N TYR A 293 -13.52 -5.27 4.78
CA TYR A 293 -14.71 -5.71 4.04
C TYR A 293 -15.79 -6.29 4.96
N LEU A 294 -15.41 -7.17 5.89
CA LEU A 294 -16.35 -7.78 6.85
C LEU A 294 -17.00 -6.73 7.75
N ILE A 295 -16.21 -5.74 8.18
CA ILE A 295 -16.71 -4.62 8.98
C ILE A 295 -17.71 -3.78 8.17
N GLU A 296 -17.34 -3.36 6.94
CA GLU A 296 -18.23 -2.57 6.08
C GLU A 296 -19.53 -3.29 5.73
N LYS A 297 -19.50 -4.63 5.63
CA LYS A 297 -20.67 -5.45 5.31
C LYS A 297 -21.63 -5.58 6.50
N ASN A 298 -21.09 -5.73 7.71
CA ASN A 298 -21.87 -6.03 8.92
C ASN A 298 -22.21 -4.79 9.77
N GLU A 299 -21.64 -3.62 9.48
CA GLU A 299 -22.04 -2.34 10.10
C GLU A 299 -23.34 -1.73 9.53
N LYS A 300 -24.02 -2.45 8.64
CA LYS A 300 -25.31 -2.02 8.06
C LYS A 300 -26.49 -2.32 8.97
#